data_AF-A0ABC9VNL4-F1
#
_entry.id   AF-A0ABC9VNL4-F1
#
_cell.length_a   1.000
_cell.length_b   1.000
_cell.length_c   1.000
_cell.angle_alpha   90.00
_cell.angle_beta   90.00
_cell.angle_gamma   90.00
#
_symmetry.space_group_name_H-M   'P 1'
#
loop_
_entity.id
_entity.type
_entity.pdbx_description
1 polymer ?
#
loop_
_entity_poly.entity_id
_entity_poly.type
_entity_poly.pdbx_seq_one_letter_code
_entity_poly.pdbx_strand_id
1 'polypeptide(L)'
;MSQFYMDVMPMLDYYGTDIEVWSADKAPKTRYVAGVKQPVKLSDEDFEKRHEPVVPMSDQTSVIAQVLAGGLEAQGDLIWLSTGTYPINTLVKVPTQGSVYKVVDNSNWKDYSNLAIYVLKGDSQHKHGEPIASV
;
A
#
# COMPACT_ATOMS: atom_id res chain seq x y z
N MET A 1 10.07 -12.36 -32.26
CA MET A 1 10.30 -11.11 -31.51
C MET A 1 10.52 -11.51 -30.07
N SER A 2 11.68 -11.19 -29.47
CA SER A 2 11.90 -11.47 -28.05
C SER A 2 11.13 -10.42 -27.26
N GLN A 3 10.13 -10.84 -26.49
CA GLN A 3 9.40 -9.97 -25.58
C GLN A 3 10.36 -9.64 -24.43
N PHE A 4 10.76 -8.38 -24.31
CA PHE A 4 11.63 -7.93 -23.22
C PHE A 4 10.83 -8.01 -21.92
N TYR A 5 11.26 -8.87 -21.00
CA TYR A 5 10.70 -8.99 -19.66
C TYR A 5 11.73 -8.48 -18.65
N MET A 6 11.32 -7.54 -17.82
CA MET A 6 12.19 -6.94 -16.79
C MET A 6 11.92 -7.60 -15.43
N ASP A 7 12.93 -8.28 -14.88
CA ASP A 7 12.90 -8.73 -13.50
C ASP A 7 13.42 -7.63 -12.56
N VAL A 8 12.52 -7.05 -11.76
CA VAL A 8 12.84 -5.97 -10.82
C VAL A 8 13.12 -6.46 -9.40
N MET A 9 13.00 -7.76 -9.11
CA MET A 9 13.21 -8.30 -7.75
C MET A 9 14.53 -7.83 -7.12
N PRO A 10 15.70 -7.92 -7.78
CA PRO A 10 16.96 -7.46 -7.18
C PRO A 10 16.98 -5.97 -6.84
N MET A 11 16.27 -5.15 -7.63
CA MET A 11 16.15 -3.71 -7.38
C MET A 11 15.25 -3.45 -6.17
N LEU A 12 14.11 -4.14 -6.09
CA LEU A 12 13.17 -3.99 -4.98
C LEU A 12 13.78 -4.48 -3.67
N ASP A 13 14.52 -5.59 -3.68
CA ASP A 13 15.22 -6.12 -2.51
C ASP A 13 16.30 -5.15 -2.00
N TYR A 14 16.98 -4.41 -2.89
CA TYR A 14 18.03 -3.47 -2.50
C TYR A 14 17.48 -2.18 -1.86
N TYR A 15 16.38 -1.65 -2.38
CA TYR A 15 15.76 -0.40 -1.90
C TYR A 15 14.60 -0.63 -0.92
N GLY A 16 14.31 -1.90 -0.60
CA GLY A 16 13.15 -2.29 0.17
C GLY A 16 13.18 -1.79 1.61
N THR A 17 11.99 -1.69 2.19
CA THR A 17 11.82 -1.54 3.63
C THR A 17 10.83 -2.60 4.11
N ASP A 18 10.98 -3.02 5.36
CA ASP A 18 10.05 -4.00 5.93
C ASP A 18 8.69 -3.35 6.14
N ILE A 19 7.67 -3.90 5.48
CA ILE A 19 6.27 -3.46 5.57
C ILE A 19 5.39 -4.64 5.95
N GLU A 20 4.23 -4.31 6.54
CA GLU A 20 3.19 -5.27 6.89
C GLU A 20 1.97 -4.98 6.02
N VAL A 21 1.44 -6.01 5.37
CA VAL A 21 0.37 -5.88 4.37
C VAL A 21 -0.84 -6.72 4.78
N TRP A 22 -2.00 -6.09 4.90
CA TRP A 22 -3.30 -6.75 5.03
C TRP A 22 -4.07 -6.57 3.73
N SER A 23 -4.19 -7.64 2.94
CA SER A 23 -5.04 -7.64 1.73
C SER A 23 -6.47 -7.27 2.10
N ALA A 24 -7.20 -6.60 1.19
CA ALA A 24 -8.52 -6.02 1.50
C ALA A 24 -9.58 -7.03 2.02
N ASP A 25 -9.44 -8.31 1.67
CA ASP A 25 -10.28 -9.40 2.17
C ASP A 25 -9.99 -9.80 3.62
N LYS A 26 -8.74 -9.60 4.06
CA LYS A 26 -8.25 -9.87 5.42
C LYS A 26 -8.21 -8.61 6.28
N ALA A 27 -8.27 -7.43 5.66
CA ALA A 27 -8.32 -6.16 6.35
C ALA A 27 -9.62 -6.08 7.19
N PRO A 28 -9.52 -5.82 8.50
CA PRO A 28 -10.70 -5.78 9.35
C PRO A 28 -11.56 -4.56 8.96
N LYS A 29 -12.85 -4.78 8.75
CA LYS A 29 -13.76 -3.76 8.22
C LYS A 29 -14.10 -2.71 9.28
N THR A 30 -14.19 -1.44 8.85
CA THR A 30 -14.65 -0.33 9.68
C THR A 30 -16.01 -0.65 10.31
N ARG A 31 -16.11 -0.51 11.63
CA ARG A 31 -17.37 -0.68 12.38
C ARG A 31 -17.94 0.67 12.77
N TYR A 32 -19.24 0.85 12.58
CA TYR A 32 -19.99 2.00 13.07
C TYR A 32 -20.81 1.58 14.28
N VAL A 33 -20.76 2.38 15.35
CA VAL A 33 -21.62 2.22 16.53
C VAL A 33 -22.33 3.54 16.75
N ALA A 34 -23.66 3.54 16.68
CA ALA A 34 -24.50 4.74 16.80
C ALA A 34 -24.10 5.88 15.82
N GLY A 35 -23.72 5.54 14.59
CA GLY A 35 -23.27 6.51 13.58
C GLY A 35 -21.84 7.03 13.79
N VAL A 36 -21.19 6.68 14.90
CA VAL A 36 -19.79 7.02 15.19
C VAL A 36 -18.89 5.91 14.64
N LYS A 37 -17.85 6.32 13.89
CA LYS A 37 -16.80 5.43 13.37
C LYS A 37 -15.90 4.97 14.52
N GLN A 38 -15.77 3.65 14.70
CA GLN A 38 -14.88 3.07 15.69
C GLN A 38 -13.53 2.72 15.06
N PRO A 39 -12.40 2.99 15.75
CA PRO A 39 -11.09 2.55 15.31
C PRO A 39 -11.03 1.03 15.31
N VAL A 40 -10.43 0.46 14.26
CA VAL A 40 -10.30 -0.99 14.12
C VAL A 40 -8.84 -1.36 14.37
N LYS A 41 -8.63 -2.27 15.33
CA LYS A 41 -7.32 -2.82 15.62
C LYS A 41 -6.96 -3.84 14.55
N LEU A 42 -5.80 -3.67 13.93
CA LEU A 42 -5.23 -4.66 13.02
C LEU A 42 -4.75 -5.88 13.82
N SER A 43 -5.09 -7.06 13.34
CA SER A 43 -4.63 -8.33 13.92
C SER A 43 -3.21 -8.63 13.45
N ASP A 44 -2.38 -9.12 14.37
CA ASP A 44 -1.01 -9.56 14.08
C ASP A 44 -0.96 -10.92 13.35
N GLU A 45 -2.10 -11.62 13.23
CA GLU A 45 -2.18 -12.96 12.62
C GLU A 45 -2.50 -12.93 11.12
N ASP A 46 -2.95 -11.80 10.58
CA ASP A 46 -3.53 -11.69 9.23
C ASP A 46 -2.66 -10.95 8.22
N PHE A 47 -1.46 -10.50 8.60
CA PHE A 47 -0.59 -9.71 7.74
C PHE A 47 0.50 -10.54 7.05
N GLU A 48 0.84 -10.10 5.84
CA GLU A 48 2.01 -10.57 5.12
C GLU A 48 3.18 -9.60 5.34
N LYS A 49 4.36 -10.14 5.70
CA LYS A 49 5.60 -9.37 5.75
C LYS A 49 6.20 -9.27 4.35
N ARG A 50 6.54 -8.06 3.94
CA ARG A 50 7.24 -7.79 2.67
C ARG A 50 8.44 -6.89 2.93
N HIS A 51 9.48 -7.05 2.10
CA HIS A 51 10.61 -6.15 2.05
C HIS A 51 10.59 -5.43 0.70
N GLU A 52 9.89 -4.31 0.62
CA GLU A 52 9.58 -3.65 -0.65
C GLU A 52 9.65 -2.13 -0.51
N PRO A 53 10.05 -1.40 -1.56
CA PRO A 53 10.28 0.03 -1.44
C PRO A 53 8.95 0.79 -1.41
N VAL A 54 8.86 1.67 -0.42
CA VAL A 54 7.77 2.64 -0.28
C VAL A 54 8.37 4.04 -0.23
N VAL A 55 7.97 4.89 -1.16
CA VAL A 55 8.56 6.23 -1.35
C VAL A 55 7.50 7.32 -1.24
N PRO A 56 7.84 8.51 -0.70
CA PRO A 56 6.93 9.64 -0.72
C PRO A 56 6.48 10.04 -2.12
N MET A 57 5.21 10.42 -2.23
CA MET A 57 4.71 11.06 -3.43
C MET A 57 5.17 12.51 -3.44
N SER A 58 5.94 12.87 -4.47
CA SER A 58 6.54 14.18 -4.73
C SER A 58 6.21 14.56 -6.16
N ASP A 59 6.45 15.81 -6.57
CA ASP A 59 6.18 16.23 -7.96
C ASP A 59 6.86 15.32 -9.00
N GLN A 60 8.06 14.80 -8.71
CA GLN A 60 8.78 13.88 -9.60
C GLN A 60 8.13 12.48 -9.65
N THR A 61 7.69 11.95 -8.52
CA THR A 61 6.99 10.65 -8.46
C THR A 61 5.51 10.76 -8.84
N SER A 62 4.95 11.96 -8.84
CA SER A 62 3.58 12.25 -9.29
C SER A 62 3.43 12.05 -10.80
N VAL A 63 4.46 12.35 -11.59
CA VAL A 63 4.48 12.08 -13.04
C VAL A 63 4.42 10.58 -13.28
N ILE A 64 5.16 9.79 -12.50
CA ILE A 64 5.09 8.33 -12.55
C ILE A 64 3.66 7.89 -12.21
N ALA A 65 3.07 8.38 -11.12
CA ALA A 65 1.70 8.02 -10.74
C ALA A 65 0.63 8.44 -11.76
N GLN A 66 0.75 9.62 -12.39
CA GLN A 66 -0.20 10.09 -13.42
C GLN A 66 -0.12 9.28 -14.70
N VAL A 67 1.09 8.93 -15.14
CA VAL A 67 1.30 8.03 -16.28
C VAL A 67 0.69 6.65 -15.99
N LEU A 68 0.83 6.17 -14.75
CA LEU A 68 0.31 4.88 -14.30
C LEU A 68 -1.22 4.87 -14.13
N ALA A 69 -1.80 5.95 -13.60
CA ALA A 69 -3.24 6.10 -13.38
C ALA A 69 -4.01 6.47 -14.68
N GLY A 70 -3.37 6.35 -15.84
CA GLY A 70 -4.00 6.66 -17.13
C GLY A 70 -4.41 8.14 -17.29
N GLY A 71 -3.69 9.05 -16.63
CA GLY A 71 -3.97 10.49 -16.65
C GLY A 71 -4.95 10.98 -15.58
N LEU A 72 -5.39 10.12 -14.66
CA LEU A 72 -6.12 10.56 -13.47
C LEU A 72 -5.12 11.14 -12.44
N GLU A 73 -5.51 12.23 -11.77
CA GLU A 73 -4.76 12.76 -10.64
C GLU A 73 -4.82 11.75 -9.48
N ALA A 74 -3.79 10.92 -9.37
CA ALA A 74 -3.59 10.06 -8.22
C ALA A 74 -3.27 10.92 -6.99
N GLN A 75 -4.25 11.18 -6.13
CA GLN A 75 -4.05 11.89 -4.87
C GLN A 75 -3.54 10.94 -3.78
N GLY A 76 -2.32 10.43 -3.93
CA GLY A 76 -1.63 9.61 -2.93
C GLY A 76 -0.62 10.39 -2.09
N ASP A 77 -0.27 9.81 -0.94
CA ASP A 77 0.79 10.30 -0.06
C ASP A 77 2.10 9.53 -0.30
N LEU A 78 2.02 8.23 -0.64
CA LEU A 78 3.16 7.37 -0.94
C LEU A 78 2.93 6.53 -2.20
N ILE A 79 4.02 6.05 -2.79
CA ILE A 79 4.03 5.02 -3.83
C ILE A 79 4.70 3.78 -3.26
N TRP A 80 4.10 2.62 -3.49
CA TRP A 80 4.66 1.32 -3.15
C TRP A 80 4.90 0.51 -4.43
N LEU A 81 6.14 0.06 -4.62
CA LEU A 81 6.51 -0.82 -5.72
C LEU A 81 6.58 -2.24 -5.19
N SER A 82 5.84 -3.15 -5.79
CA SER A 82 5.67 -4.51 -5.28
C SER A 82 5.74 -5.54 -6.38
N THR A 83 6.10 -6.76 -6.00
CA THR A 83 5.91 -7.96 -6.84
C THR A 83 4.55 -8.64 -6.60
N GLY A 84 3.89 -8.28 -5.50
CA GLY A 84 2.59 -8.82 -5.09
C GLY A 84 1.42 -8.23 -5.89
N THR A 85 0.30 -8.95 -5.85
CA THR A 85 -0.98 -8.48 -6.41
C THR A 85 -1.97 -8.25 -5.28
N TYR A 86 -2.37 -7.00 -5.10
CA TYR A 86 -3.21 -6.58 -4.01
C TYR A 86 -4.40 -5.76 -4.53
N PRO A 87 -5.61 -6.00 -4.00
CA PRO A 87 -6.77 -5.20 -4.36
C PRO A 87 -6.71 -3.79 -3.75
N ILE A 88 -7.50 -2.87 -4.31
CA ILE A 88 -7.82 -1.59 -3.67
C ILE A 88 -8.38 -1.84 -2.25
N ASN A 89 -8.07 -0.92 -1.32
CA ASN A 89 -8.33 -1.02 0.12
C ASN A 89 -7.43 -2.00 0.90
N THR A 90 -6.40 -2.56 0.26
CA THR A 90 -5.30 -3.20 1.00
C THR A 90 -4.66 -2.21 1.95
N LEU A 91 -4.38 -2.63 3.17
CA LEU A 91 -3.71 -1.81 4.19
C LEU A 91 -2.24 -2.17 4.22
N VAL A 92 -1.40 -1.14 4.28
CA VAL A 92 0.05 -1.25 4.31
C VAL A 92 0.55 -0.41 5.47
N LYS A 93 1.15 -1.05 6.47
CA LYS A 93 1.87 -0.34 7.52
C LYS A 93 3.29 -0.14 7.05
N VAL A 94 3.72 1.11 7.09
CA VAL A 94 5.06 1.54 6.66
C VAL A 94 5.78 2.03 7.92
N PRO A 95 6.59 1.18 8.59
CA PRO A 95 7.20 1.52 9.88
C PRO A 95 8.04 2.79 9.84
N THR A 96 8.75 3.01 8.73
CA THR A 96 9.57 4.21 8.50
C THR A 96 8.77 5.51 8.47
N GLN A 97 7.47 5.44 8.17
CA GLN A 97 6.55 6.57 8.18
C GLN A 97 5.59 6.57 9.39
N GLY A 98 5.70 5.58 10.27
CA GLY A 98 4.94 5.49 11.53
C GLY A 98 3.43 5.39 11.38
N SER A 99 2.90 5.00 10.22
CA SER A 99 1.45 5.00 9.97
C SER A 99 1.00 3.87 9.03
N VAL A 100 -0.31 3.60 9.07
CA VAL A 100 -1.00 2.70 8.15
C VAL A 100 -1.52 3.52 6.98
N TYR A 101 -1.33 2.98 5.78
CA TYR A 101 -1.77 3.55 4.54
C TYR A 101 -2.68 2.56 3.83
N LYS A 102 -3.56 3.06 2.98
CA LYS A 102 -4.49 2.27 2.20
C LYS A 102 -4.19 2.42 0.72
N VAL A 103 -4.21 1.31 0.00
CA VAL A 103 -4.15 1.30 -1.46
C VAL A 103 -5.42 1.97 -2.01
N VAL A 104 -5.24 3.07 -2.73
CA VAL A 104 -6.32 3.82 -3.39
C VAL A 104 -6.30 3.68 -4.90
N ASP A 105 -5.15 3.33 -5.48
CA ASP A 105 -4.99 3.06 -6.91
C ASP A 105 -3.85 2.07 -7.16
N ASN A 106 -3.82 1.44 -8.35
CA ASN A 106 -2.74 0.57 -8.77
C ASN A 106 -2.55 0.50 -10.29
N SER A 107 -1.33 0.16 -10.71
CA SER A 107 -0.99 -0.20 -12.09
C SER A 107 -0.19 -1.48 -12.11
N ASN A 108 -0.58 -2.41 -12.98
CA ASN A 108 0.02 -3.74 -13.07
C ASN A 108 0.79 -3.89 -14.40
N TRP A 109 2.08 -4.21 -14.31
CA TRP A 109 2.98 -4.36 -15.47
C TRP A 109 3.36 -5.81 -15.75
N LYS A 110 2.57 -6.78 -15.25
CA LYS A 110 2.89 -8.22 -15.30
C LYS A 110 3.15 -8.83 -16.68
N ASP A 111 2.67 -8.18 -17.74
CA ASP A 111 2.94 -8.61 -19.13
C ASP A 111 4.35 -8.21 -19.64
N TYR A 112 5.05 -7.34 -18.90
CA TYR A 112 6.35 -6.77 -19.28
C TYR A 112 7.40 -6.80 -18.14
N SER A 113 6.99 -7.00 -16.89
CA SER A 113 7.87 -7.12 -15.72
C SER A 113 7.17 -7.85 -14.57
N ASN A 114 7.84 -8.14 -13.45
CA ASN A 114 7.17 -8.57 -12.22
C ASN A 114 6.69 -7.41 -11.32
N LEU A 115 6.55 -6.19 -11.86
CA LEU A 115 6.22 -5.00 -11.09
C LEU A 115 4.72 -4.67 -11.06
N ALA A 116 4.21 -4.40 -9.87
CA ALA A 116 2.98 -3.68 -9.62
C ALA A 116 3.30 -2.39 -8.85
N ILE A 117 2.59 -1.31 -9.16
CA ILE A 117 2.77 -0.01 -8.52
C ILE A 117 1.47 0.38 -7.85
N TYR A 118 1.53 0.69 -6.56
CA TYR A 118 0.38 1.05 -5.74
C TYR A 118 0.49 2.48 -5.26
N VAL A 119 -0.63 3.20 -5.33
CA VAL A 119 -0.76 4.52 -4.73
C VAL A 119 -1.38 4.35 -3.35
N LEU A 120 -0.71 4.89 -2.35
CA LEU A 120 -1.06 4.76 -0.93
C LEU A 120 -1.53 6.11 -0.37
N LYS A 121 -2.64 6.10 0.38
CA LYS A 121 -3.18 7.24 1.10
C LYS A 121 -3.17 6.95 2.60
N GLY A 122 -2.80 7.91 3.43
CA GLY A 122 -2.83 7.78 4.89
C GLY A 122 -4.19 7.32 5.38
N ASP A 123 -4.20 6.31 6.25
CA ASP A 123 -5.41 5.75 6.81
C ASP A 123 -5.52 6.07 8.30
N SER A 124 -6.26 7.13 8.60
CA SER A 124 -6.52 7.54 9.98
C SER A 124 -7.49 6.59 10.72
N GLN A 125 -8.08 5.60 10.04
CA GLN A 125 -9.10 4.71 10.62
C GLN A 125 -8.49 3.45 11.25
N HIS A 126 -7.32 3.03 10.77
CA HIS A 126 -6.65 1.83 11.23
C HIS A 126 -5.39 2.22 12.02
N LYS A 127 -5.43 2.02 13.33
CA LYS A 127 -4.30 2.25 14.24
C LYS A 127 -3.69 0.92 14.64
N HIS A 128 -2.37 0.82 14.54
CA HIS A 128 -1.63 -0.31 15.04
C HIS A 128 -1.20 -0.06 16.49
N GLY A 129 -1.75 -0.83 17.44
CA GLY A 129 -1.19 -0.96 18.79
C GLY A 129 -1.50 0.14 19.82
N GLU A 130 -2.33 1.15 19.54
CA GLU A 130 -2.79 2.05 20.61
C GLU A 130 -3.92 1.41 21.43
N PRO A 131 -3.91 1.52 22.78
CA PRO A 131 -5.04 1.12 23.58
C PRO A 131 -6.24 1.96 23.16
N ILE A 132 -7.36 1.29 22.88
CA ILE A 132 -8.67 1.94 22.88
C ILE A 132 -8.80 2.62 24.24
N ALA A 133 -8.89 3.96 24.26
CA ALA A 133 -9.25 4.68 25.46
C ALA A 133 -10.61 4.15 25.92
N SER A 134 -10.60 3.37 26.99
CA SER A 134 -11.80 2.90 27.67
C SER A 134 -12.59 4.12 28.12
N VAL A 135 -13.79 4.30 27.56
CA VAL A 135 -14.82 5.17 28.11
C VAL A 135 -15.69 4.35 29.04
#